data_AF-A0A970J5Y0-F1
#
_entry.id   AF-A0A970J5Y0-F1
#
_cell.length_a   1.000
_cell.length_b   1.000
_cell.length_c   1.000
_cell.angle_alpha   90.00
_cell.angle_beta   90.00
_cell.angle_gamma   90.00
#
_symmetry.space_group_name_H-M   'P 1'
#
loop_
_entity.id
_entity.type
_entity.pdbx_description
1 polymer ?
#
loop_
_entity_poly.entity_id
_entity_poly.type
_entity_poly.pdbx_seq_one_letter_code
_entity_poly.pdbx_strand_id
1 'polypeptide(L)' 'MALDRELDKTKVVFIDTCRRLMELGELTEEEYLGICDLLDRLDELDKEAFQQELRRISRGLSDLIGER' A
#
# COMPACT_ATOMS: atom_id res chain seq x y z
N MET A 1 -14.52 -18.28 2.08
CA MET A 1 -14.63 -17.53 3.35
C MET A 1 -13.35 -17.55 4.23
N ALA A 2 -12.20 -18.04 3.74
CA ALA A 2 -10.91 -17.94 4.46
C ALA A 2 -10.00 -16.87 3.83
N LEU A 3 -9.88 -16.86 2.49
CA LEU A 3 -9.07 -15.88 1.75
C LEU A 3 -9.45 -14.42 2.06
N ASP A 4 -10.74 -14.11 2.14
CA ASP A 4 -11.24 -12.76 2.43
C ASP A 4 -10.71 -12.20 3.78
N ARG A 5 -10.70 -13.05 4.81
CA ARG A 5 -10.14 -12.71 6.14
C ARG A 5 -8.62 -12.61 6.16
N GLU A 6 -7.93 -13.36 5.30
CA GLU A 6 -6.47 -13.29 5.19
C GLU A 6 -6.04 -12.03 4.43
N LEU A 7 -6.80 -11.63 3.40
CA LEU A 7 -6.60 -10.39 2.67
C LEU A 7 -6.81 -9.18 3.59
N ASP A 8 -7.88 -9.18 4.40
CA ASP A 8 -8.20 -8.11 5.33
C ASP A 8 -7.07 -7.90 6.37
N LYS A 9 -6.55 -8.98 6.94
CA LYS A 9 -5.38 -8.94 7.83
C LYS A 9 -4.15 -8.38 7.13
N THR A 10 -3.93 -8.76 5.88
CA THR A 10 -2.77 -8.31 5.09
C THR A 10 -2.87 -6.81 4.80
N LYS A 11 -4.07 -6.30 4.44
CA LYS A 11 -4.34 -4.87 4.28
C LYS A 11 -4.05 -4.10 5.57
N VAL A 12 -4.51 -4.60 6.72
CA VAL A 12 -4.28 -3.96 8.02
C VAL A 12 -2.78 -3.84 8.33
N VAL A 13 -2.00 -4.90 8.13
CA VAL A 13 -0.55 -4.88 8.36
C VAL A 13 0.16 -3.93 7.39
N PHE A 14 -0.29 -3.86 6.14
CA PHE A 14 0.27 -2.96 5.14
C PHE A 14 -0.01 -1.49 5.48
N ILE A 15 -1.24 -1.16 5.91
CA ILE A 15 -1.61 0.19 6.35
C ILE A 15 -0.82 0.58 7.61
N ASP A 16 -0.64 -0.32 8.58
CA ASP A 16 0.18 -0.06 9.77
C ASP A 16 1.63 0.27 9.39
N THR A 17 2.18 -0.46 8.42
CA THR A 17 3.53 -0.21 7.90
C THR A 17 3.62 1.15 7.23
N CYS A 18 2.66 1.50 6.36
CA CYS A 18 2.61 2.81 5.70
C CYS A 18 2.45 3.95 6.71
N ARG A 19 1.67 3.74 7.78
CA ARG A 19 1.51 4.70 8.88
C ARG A 19 2.83 4.94 9.59
N ARG A 20 3.58 3.88 9.91
CA ARG A 20 4.91 4.03 10.53
C ARG A 20 5.88 4.78 9.61
N LEU A 21 5.86 4.51 8.31
CA LEU A 21 6.69 5.24 7.34
C LEU A 21 6.34 6.73 7.30
N MET A 22 5.05 7.07 7.40
CA MET A 22 4.60 8.45 7.53
C MET A 22 5.09 9.08 8.84
N GLU A 23 5.01 8.38 9.97
CA GLU A 23 5.53 8.86 11.26
C GLU A 23 7.07 9.04 11.26
N LEU A 24 7.78 8.25 10.45
CA LEU A 24 9.23 8.38 10.24
C LEU A 24 9.61 9.48 9.25
N GLY A 25 8.63 10.08 8.56
CA GLY A 25 8.87 11.09 7.52
C GLY A 25 9.29 10.52 6.16
N GLU A 26 9.28 9.20 6.00
CA GLU A 26 9.58 8.49 4.75
C GLU A 26 8.39 8.50 3.78
N LEU A 27 7.21 8.88 4.27
CA LEU A 27 5.99 8.98 3.51
C LEU A 27 5.23 10.24 3.87
N THR A 28 4.74 10.97 2.89
CA THR A 28 3.89 12.14 3.14
C THR A 28 2.45 11.71 3.47
N GLU A 29 1.69 12.59 4.14
CA GLU A 29 0.26 12.35 4.42
C GLU A 29 -0.54 12.12 3.12
N GLU A 30 -0.20 12.85 2.05
CA GLU A 30 -0.81 12.69 0.72
C GLU A 30 -0.53 11.30 0.12
N GLU A 31 0.70 10.80 0.22
CA GLU A 31 1.05 9.45 -0.20
C GLU A 31 0.32 8.39 0.64
N TYR A 32 0.20 8.60 1.95
CA TYR A 32 -0.47 7.67 2.86
C TYR A 32 -1.96 7.54 2.50
N LEU A 33 -2.63 8.68 2.29
CA LEU A 33 -4.02 8.72 1.87
C LEU A 33 -4.22 8.05 0.51
N GLY A 34 -3.31 8.28 -0.45
CA GLY A 34 -3.36 7.61 -1.74
C GLY A 34 -3.24 6.08 -1.63
N ILE A 35 -2.36 5.58 -0.75
CA ILE A 35 -2.22 4.13 -0.52
C ILE A 35 -3.48 3.55 0.13
N CYS A 36 -4.10 4.26 1.07
CA CYS A 36 -5.37 3.85 1.67
C CYS A 36 -6.49 3.73 0.62
N ASP A 37 -6.61 4.73 -0.28
CA ASP A 37 -7.57 4.68 -1.39
C ASP A 37 -7.29 3.50 -2.35
N LEU A 38 -6.02 3.27 -2.66
CA LEU A 38 -5.59 2.16 -3.51
C LEU A 38 -5.95 0.78 -2.89
N LEU A 39 -5.82 0.63 -1.58
CA LEU A 39 -6.15 -0.61 -0.87
C LEU A 39 -7.65 -0.84 -0.73
N ASP A 40 -8.45 0.23 -0.67
CA ASP A 40 -9.91 0.15 -0.70
C ASP A 40 -10.37 -0.46 -2.03
N ARG A 41 -9.74 -0.04 -3.12
CA ARG A 41 -10.00 -0.50 -4.49
C ARG A 41 -9.24 -1.76 -4.90
N LEU A 42 -8.53 -2.41 -3.98
CA LEU A 42 -7.72 -3.61 -4.25
C LEU A 42 -8.54 -4.77 -4.85
N ASP A 43 -9.83 -4.87 -4.52
CA ASP A 43 -10.71 -5.91 -5.05
C ASP A 43 -11.01 -5.71 -6.55
N GLU A 44 -10.89 -4.46 -7.03
CA GLU A 44 -11.08 -4.08 -8.43
C GLU A 44 -9.78 -4.07 -9.25
N LEU A 45 -8.63 -4.24 -8.58
CA LEU A 45 -7.31 -4.08 -9.18
C LEU A 45 -6.55 -5.40 -9.20
N ASP A 46 -6.10 -5.81 -10.38
CA ASP A 46 -5.11 -6.87 -10.51
C ASP A 46 -3.77 -6.44 -9.92
N LYS A 47 -2.95 -7.43 -9.54
CA LYS A 47 -1.62 -7.22 -8.93
C LYS A 47 -0.74 -6.25 -9.71
N GLU A 48 -0.74 -6.30 -11.05
CA GLU A 48 0.04 -5.38 -11.89
C GLU A 48 -0.47 -3.94 -11.81
N ALA A 49 -1.79 -3.74 -11.83
CA ALA A 49 -2.40 -2.42 -11.72
C ALA A 49 -2.13 -1.80 -10.34
N PHE A 50 -2.29 -2.60 -9.28
CA PHE A 50 -1.94 -2.21 -7.92
C PHE A 50 -0.48 -1.76 -7.81
N GLN A 51 0.47 -2.54 -8.36
CA GLN A 51 1.88 -2.17 -8.32
C GLN A 51 2.17 -0.87 -9.09
N GLN A 52 1.53 -0.65 -10.24
CA GLN A 52 1.72 0.59 -11.00
C GLN A 52 1.17 1.82 -10.28
N GLU A 53 -0.03 1.73 -9.70
CA GLU A 53 -0.60 2.82 -8.91
C GLU A 53 0.21 3.07 -7.64
N LEU A 54 0.63 2.01 -6.94
CA LEU A 54 1.46 2.14 -5.75
C LEU A 54 2.78 2.87 -6.06
N ARG A 55 3.42 2.56 -7.20
CA ARG A 55 4.63 3.27 -7.67
C ARG A 55 4.38 4.72 -8.06
N ARG A 56 3.18 5.04 -8.55
CA ARG A 56 2.79 6.43 -8.87
C ARG A 56 2.56 7.24 -7.62
N ILE A 57 1.85 6.67 -6.66
CA ILE A 57 1.48 7.32 -5.40
C ILE A 57 2.74 7.49 -4.58
N SER A 58 3.44 6.39 -4.30
CA SER A 58 4.60 6.41 -3.44
C SER A 58 5.89 6.17 -4.21
N ARG A 59 6.55 7.28 -4.55
CA ARG A 59 7.92 7.23 -5.08
C ARG A 59 8.91 6.69 -4.04
N GLY A 60 8.63 6.88 -2.74
CA GLY A 60 9.43 6.34 -1.63
C GLY A 60 9.26 4.83 -1.39
N LEU A 61 8.04 4.30 -1.44
CA LEU A 61 7.80 2.86 -1.28
C LEU A 61 8.24 2.03 -2.49
N SER A 62 8.23 2.61 -3.68
CA SER A 62 8.78 1.91 -4.86
C SER A 62 10.26 1.57 -4.69
N ASP A 63 11.00 2.34 -3.89
CA ASP A 63 12.40 2.04 -3.55
C ASP A 63 12.50 0.90 -2.53
N LEU A 64 11.58 0.86 -1.55
CA LEU A 64 11.42 -0.23 -0.56
C LEU A 64 11.00 -1.58 -1.18
N ILE A 65 10.24 -1.56 -2.27
CA ILE A 65 9.79 -2.76 -3.02
C ILE A 65 10.76 -3.10 -4.17
N GLY A 66 11.79 -2.29 -4.40
CA GLY A 66 12.83 -2.50 -5.40
C GLY A 66 13.79 -3.64 -5.05
N GLU A 67 14.00 -4.54 -6.02
CA GLU A 67 14.80 -5.76 -6.00
C GLU A 67 16.15 -5.65 -5.27
N ARG A 68 16.36 -6.57 -4.31
CA ARG A 68 17.68 -7.09 -3.98
C ARG A 68 17.67 -8.61 -4.07
#